data_AF-A0A4R7J8G2-F1
#
_entry.id   AF-A0A4R7J8G2-F1
#
_cell.length_a   1.000
_cell.length_b   1.000
_cell.length_c   1.000
_cell.angle_alpha   90.00
_cell.angle_beta   90.00
_cell.angle_gamma   90.00
#
_symmetry.space_group_name_H-M   'P 1'
#
loop_
_entity.id
_entity.type
_entity.pdbx_description
1 polymer ?
#
loop_
_entity_poly.entity_id
_entity_poly.type
_entity_poly.pdbx_seq_one_letter_code
_entity_poly.pdbx_strand_id
1 'polypeptide(L)'
;MSYGDDPDYRLHDYSMPTQAWFYDPHGVICLVEPHGRSHSFGTLQEGRLRFAYAIEVGDVGLRYERINAMQSRIEGLEEWIPISSIEHEYVHEDDSILSSIFTVKRQAPVKISRVLNAQIRPAYSFMASSVPGQTTLADEMRVKTSATRARSWQEHLDVHRGVRDLLVVAGWRDYGTWDLSVSRQDDPERALAGNALGDRWARVSTYAMPKPTGNDQGNRFLFKFDDVGAPGIGRWLRLRRRHRRAISGMIHSVGMPGVALETASRKRAQRLNTLATALRSNEAKLPAGTSQPICDASQSNAVATWESMRTLGRRASPTRTTLSSTPTGQTSGTLLTFTTFFENLGCCFALGSPSAWEPGL
;
A
#
# COMPACT_ATOMS: atom_id res chain seq x y z
N MET A 1 24.72 -27.06 -12.56
CA MET A 1 24.78 -27.74 -11.24
C MET A 1 24.27 -29.14 -11.45
N SER A 2 25.12 -30.11 -11.75
CA SER A 2 24.73 -31.53 -11.85
C SER A 2 24.67 -32.09 -10.44
N TYR A 3 23.58 -32.78 -10.09
CA TYR A 3 23.51 -33.58 -8.87
C TYR A 3 24.23 -34.91 -9.16
N GLY A 4 25.12 -35.35 -8.27
CA GLY A 4 25.99 -36.51 -8.53
C GLY A 4 25.25 -37.86 -8.46
N ASP A 5 24.14 -37.87 -7.73
CA ASP A 5 23.22 -38.99 -7.50
C ASP A 5 22.08 -39.05 -8.52
N ASP A 6 21.75 -37.93 -9.17
CA ASP A 6 20.75 -37.85 -10.25
C ASP A 6 21.21 -36.85 -11.33
N PRO A 7 22.22 -37.22 -12.13
CA PRO A 7 22.78 -36.34 -13.16
C PRO A 7 21.79 -36.00 -14.28
N ASP A 8 20.77 -36.86 -14.46
CA ASP A 8 19.74 -36.72 -15.49
C ASP A 8 18.48 -35.99 -14.98
N TYR A 9 18.41 -35.63 -13.70
CA TYR A 9 17.27 -34.97 -13.04
C TYR A 9 15.94 -35.73 -13.18
N ARG A 10 15.96 -37.06 -13.05
CA ARG A 10 14.77 -37.91 -13.24
C ARG A 10 14.26 -38.56 -11.96
N LEU A 11 15.08 -38.62 -10.92
CA LEU A 11 14.77 -39.31 -9.66
C LEU A 11 14.10 -38.39 -8.65
N HIS A 12 14.36 -37.08 -8.72
CA HIS A 12 13.83 -36.13 -7.75
C HIS A 12 13.10 -34.94 -8.40
N ASP A 13 12.13 -34.40 -7.66
CA ASP A 13 11.52 -33.12 -8.03
C ASP A 13 12.42 -31.97 -7.55
N TYR A 14 13.11 -31.35 -8.50
CA TYR A 14 13.96 -30.18 -8.28
C TYR A 14 13.22 -28.86 -8.47
N SER A 15 11.91 -28.90 -8.72
CA SER A 15 11.10 -27.69 -8.80
C SER A 15 11.02 -27.02 -7.43
N MET A 16 10.99 -25.69 -7.42
CA MET A 16 10.81 -24.97 -6.15
C MET A 16 9.37 -25.15 -5.68
N PRO A 17 9.14 -25.40 -4.38
CA PRO A 17 7.79 -25.45 -3.84
C PRO A 17 7.11 -24.11 -4.08
N THR A 18 5.90 -24.15 -4.64
CA THR A 18 5.11 -22.94 -4.93
C THR A 18 4.65 -22.24 -3.65
N GLN A 19 4.50 -23.01 -2.58
CA GLN A 19 4.19 -22.54 -1.24
C GLN A 19 4.79 -23.47 -0.18
N ALA A 20 4.99 -22.94 1.02
CA ALA A 20 5.42 -23.69 2.20
C ALA A 20 4.63 -23.23 3.43
N TRP A 21 4.44 -24.11 4.41
CA TRP A 21 3.78 -23.79 5.68
C TRP A 21 4.69 -24.07 6.86
N PHE A 22 4.59 -23.23 7.88
CA PHE A 22 5.32 -23.38 9.13
C PHE A 22 4.38 -23.13 10.29
N TYR A 23 4.56 -23.89 11.36
CA TYR A 23 3.93 -23.61 12.64
C TYR A 23 4.87 -22.75 13.46
N ASP A 24 4.33 -21.67 14.02
CA ASP A 24 4.97 -20.91 15.09
C ASP A 24 4.02 -20.89 16.32
N PRO A 25 4.48 -20.39 17.48
CA PRO A 25 3.62 -20.27 18.67
C PRO A 25 2.41 -19.34 18.48
N HIS A 26 2.38 -18.53 17.41
CA HIS A 26 1.34 -17.55 17.11
C HIS A 26 0.34 -18.05 16.05
N GLY A 27 0.60 -19.17 15.38
CA GLY A 27 -0.28 -19.79 14.39
C GLY A 27 0.47 -20.44 13.23
N VAL A 28 -0.19 -20.45 12.06
CA VAL A 28 0.36 -21.02 10.83
C VAL A 28 0.78 -19.90 9.90
N ILE A 29 2.04 -19.94 9.45
CA ILE A 29 2.57 -19.04 8.43
C ILE A 29 2.63 -19.77 7.10
N CYS A 30 2.00 -19.20 6.07
CA CYS A 30 2.11 -19.64 4.68
C CYS A 30 3.07 -18.71 3.91
N LEU A 31 4.10 -19.29 3.30
CA LEU A 31 5.03 -18.62 2.40
C LEU A 31 4.64 -18.91 0.96
N VAL A 32 4.58 -17.87 0.11
CA VAL A 32 4.16 -18.00 -1.30
C VAL A 32 5.00 -17.14 -2.24
N GLU A 33 4.98 -17.47 -3.53
CA GLU A 33 5.79 -16.86 -4.59
C GLU A 33 7.31 -16.92 -4.31
N PRO A 34 7.95 -18.10 -4.49
CA PRO A 34 9.40 -18.22 -4.38
C PRO A 34 10.08 -17.32 -5.42
N HIS A 35 11.00 -16.46 -4.97
CA HIS A 35 11.67 -15.46 -5.81
C HIS A 35 13.20 -15.62 -5.87
N GLY A 36 13.77 -16.50 -5.05
CA GLY A 36 15.21 -16.76 -5.07
C GLY A 36 15.64 -17.98 -4.28
N ARG A 37 16.74 -18.58 -4.73
CA ARG A 37 17.48 -19.63 -4.02
C ARG A 37 18.95 -19.24 -3.94
N SER A 38 19.61 -19.53 -2.81
CA SER A 38 21.06 -19.43 -2.68
C SER A 38 21.59 -20.58 -1.87
N HIS A 39 22.79 -21.04 -2.19
CA HIS A 39 23.49 -22.10 -1.46
C HIS A 39 24.85 -21.58 -1.02
N SER A 40 25.23 -21.83 0.23
CA SER A 40 26.62 -21.66 0.66
C SER A 40 27.32 -23.03 0.66
N PHE A 41 28.50 -23.08 0.04
CA PHE A 41 29.37 -24.25 0.05
C PHE A 41 30.53 -23.97 1.01
N GLY A 42 30.40 -24.47 2.24
CA GLY A 42 31.41 -24.44 3.30
C GLY A 42 31.28 -25.69 4.18
N THR A 43 31.87 -25.68 5.38
CA THR A 43 31.78 -26.81 6.33
C THR A 43 30.35 -27.15 6.77
N LEU A 44 29.43 -26.18 6.68
CA LEU A 44 27.98 -26.36 6.82
C LEU A 44 27.34 -25.95 5.49
N GLN A 45 26.62 -26.88 4.86
CA GLN A 45 25.87 -26.60 3.64
C GLN A 45 24.52 -25.98 4.02
N GLU A 46 24.28 -24.72 3.65
CA GLU A 46 23.01 -24.04 3.90
C GLU A 46 22.33 -23.71 2.57
N GLY A 47 21.08 -24.14 2.41
CA GLY A 47 20.19 -23.70 1.34
C GLY A 47 19.21 -22.66 1.84
N ARG A 48 19.14 -21.50 1.18
CA ARG A 48 18.17 -20.45 1.49
C ARG A 48 17.16 -20.31 0.36
N LEU A 49 15.88 -20.35 0.72
CA LEU A 49 14.75 -20.02 -0.15
C LEU A 49 14.17 -18.67 0.28
N ARG A 50 13.80 -17.83 -0.69
CA ARG A 50 13.17 -16.53 -0.45
C ARG A 50 11.79 -16.52 -1.08
N PHE A 51 10.81 -16.10 -0.30
CA PHE A 51 9.41 -15.95 -0.73
C PHE A 51 9.02 -14.48 -0.75
N ALA A 52 8.08 -14.11 -1.61
CA ALA A 52 7.62 -12.73 -1.73
C ALA A 52 6.66 -12.31 -0.61
N TYR A 53 5.88 -13.27 -0.08
CA TYR A 53 4.88 -13.02 0.95
C TYR A 53 4.94 -14.10 2.03
N ALA A 54 4.80 -13.66 3.29
CA ALA A 54 4.52 -14.49 4.45
C ALA A 54 3.16 -14.10 5.01
N ILE A 55 2.28 -15.07 5.24
CA ILE A 55 0.85 -14.86 5.49
C ILE A 55 0.43 -15.64 6.73
N GLU A 56 -0.28 -14.98 7.66
CA GLU A 56 -0.83 -15.61 8.87
C GLU A 56 -2.17 -16.32 8.55
N VAL A 57 -2.09 -17.59 8.13
CA VAL A 57 -3.25 -18.38 7.65
C VAL A 57 -3.97 -19.10 8.80
N GLY A 58 -5.22 -19.50 8.55
CA GLY A 58 -6.00 -20.25 9.53
C GLY A 58 -5.50 -21.67 9.76
N ASP A 59 -4.99 -22.34 8.72
CA ASP A 59 -4.59 -23.74 8.76
C ASP A 59 -3.60 -24.10 7.64
N VAL A 60 -2.97 -25.26 7.76
CA VAL A 60 -2.08 -25.83 6.74
C VAL A 60 -2.88 -26.36 5.55
N GLY A 61 -2.29 -26.33 4.35
CA GLY A 61 -2.91 -26.82 3.12
C GLY A 61 -3.79 -25.78 2.42
N LEU A 62 -4.01 -24.62 3.02
CA LEU A 62 -4.67 -23.49 2.39
C LEU A 62 -3.81 -22.90 1.27
N ARG A 63 -4.42 -22.75 0.09
CA ARG A 63 -3.73 -22.36 -1.16
C ARG A 63 -3.75 -20.86 -1.37
N TYR A 64 -2.75 -20.15 -0.87
CA TYR A 64 -2.66 -18.69 -0.92
C TYR A 64 -1.90 -18.15 -2.14
N GLU A 65 -1.60 -18.98 -3.15
CA GLU A 65 -0.96 -18.53 -4.41
C GLU A 65 -1.84 -17.53 -5.17
N ARG A 66 -3.15 -17.56 -4.91
CA ARG A 66 -4.14 -16.60 -5.42
C ARG A 66 -5.07 -16.18 -4.28
N ILE A 67 -5.55 -14.95 -4.29
CA ILE A 67 -6.36 -14.37 -3.21
C ILE A 67 -7.67 -13.79 -3.74
N ASN A 68 -8.69 -13.72 -2.90
CA ASN A 68 -9.98 -13.12 -3.27
C ASN A 68 -10.00 -11.62 -2.99
N ALA A 69 -9.36 -11.17 -1.90
CA ALA A 69 -9.31 -9.77 -1.54
C ALA A 69 -7.97 -9.38 -0.93
N MET A 70 -7.65 -8.10 -1.05
CA MET A 70 -6.50 -7.45 -0.42
C MET A 70 -6.97 -6.12 0.16
N GLN A 71 -6.50 -5.79 1.35
CA GLN A 71 -6.66 -4.48 1.94
C GLN A 71 -5.32 -3.97 2.48
N SER A 72 -5.13 -2.65 2.41
CA SER A 72 -3.94 -2.01 2.96
C SER A 72 -4.25 -0.60 3.45
N ARG A 73 -3.53 -0.14 4.46
CA ARG A 73 -3.50 1.26 4.85
C ARG A 73 -2.29 1.92 4.20
N ILE A 74 -2.48 3.05 3.54
CA ILE A 74 -1.39 3.76 2.84
C ILE A 74 -1.10 5.03 3.63
N GLU A 75 0.17 5.28 3.91
CA GLU A 75 0.61 6.47 4.63
C GLU A 75 0.08 7.74 3.95
N GLY A 76 -0.46 8.68 4.73
CA GLY A 76 -0.99 9.95 4.24
C GLY A 76 -2.33 9.88 3.51
N LEU A 77 -2.93 8.69 3.37
CA LEU A 77 -4.23 8.54 2.71
C LEU A 77 -5.36 9.20 3.53
N GLU A 78 -5.32 9.03 4.86
CA GLU A 78 -6.21 9.66 5.83
C GLU A 78 -6.13 11.19 5.82
N GLU A 79 -4.95 11.76 5.57
CA GLU A 79 -4.80 13.22 5.50
C GLU A 79 -5.22 13.78 4.13
N TRP A 80 -5.08 12.97 3.07
CA TRP A 80 -5.42 13.37 1.71
C TRP A 80 -6.93 13.35 1.43
N ILE A 81 -7.66 12.45 2.09
CA ILE A 81 -9.10 12.25 1.93
C ILE A 81 -9.83 12.82 3.15
N PRO A 82 -10.68 13.86 2.99
CA PRO A 82 -11.38 14.49 4.09
C PRO A 82 -12.63 13.69 4.49
N ILE A 83 -12.49 12.39 4.75
CA ILE A 83 -13.57 11.54 5.27
C ILE A 83 -13.13 11.08 6.65
N SER A 84 -13.89 11.41 7.68
CA SER A 84 -13.66 10.92 9.04
C SER A 84 -14.76 9.94 9.45
N SER A 85 -14.36 8.83 10.08
CA SER A 85 -15.29 7.93 10.77
C SER A 85 -15.56 8.37 12.21
N ILE A 86 -14.83 9.37 12.71
CA ILE A 86 -14.91 9.87 14.09
C ILE A 86 -15.40 11.32 14.06
N GLU A 87 -16.50 11.57 14.77
CA GLU A 87 -16.99 12.91 15.06
C GLU A 87 -16.71 13.24 16.53
N HIS A 88 -16.25 14.46 16.78
CA HIS A 88 -15.96 14.95 18.13
C HIS A 88 -16.84 16.17 18.41
N GLU A 89 -17.60 16.09 19.49
CA GLU A 89 -18.45 17.16 19.98
C GLU A 89 -17.98 17.60 21.38
N TYR A 90 -17.88 18.92 21.57
CA TYR A 90 -17.60 19.54 22.86
C TYR A 90 -18.92 19.96 23.50
N VAL A 91 -19.28 19.28 24.58
CA VAL A 91 -20.45 19.63 25.39
C VAL A 91 -19.95 20.45 26.58
N HIS A 92 -20.46 21.68 26.65
CA HIS A 92 -20.21 22.59 27.75
C HIS A 92 -21.30 22.35 28.79
N GLU A 93 -20.91 21.93 29.98
CA GLU A 93 -21.79 21.83 31.14
C GLU A 93 -21.37 22.90 32.15
N ASP A 94 -22.36 23.51 32.80
CA ASP A 94 -22.25 24.76 33.57
C ASP A 94 -20.95 24.89 34.39
N ASP A 95 -20.16 25.91 34.03
CA ASP A 95 -18.96 26.48 34.68
C ASP A 95 -17.75 25.61 35.04
N SER A 96 -17.78 24.27 34.99
CA SER A 96 -16.54 23.47 34.95
C SER A 96 -16.81 21.99 34.73
N ILE A 97 -16.86 21.56 33.47
CA ILE A 97 -16.23 20.34 32.91
C ILE A 97 -16.58 20.32 31.41
N LEU A 98 -15.56 20.33 30.54
CA LEU A 98 -15.73 20.05 29.12
C LEU A 98 -15.97 18.55 28.97
N SER A 99 -17.21 18.12 28.75
CA SER A 99 -17.45 16.74 28.32
C SER A 99 -17.16 16.63 26.83
N SER A 100 -16.35 15.64 26.44
CA SER A 100 -16.03 15.35 25.04
C SER A 100 -16.77 14.09 24.63
N ILE A 101 -17.63 14.20 23.62
CA ILE A 101 -18.35 13.06 23.06
C ILE A 101 -17.68 12.69 21.74
N PHE A 102 -17.18 11.45 21.65
CA PHE A 102 -16.67 10.87 20.42
C PHE A 102 -17.72 9.93 19.84
N THR A 103 -18.27 10.28 18.69
CA THR A 103 -19.22 9.44 17.96
C THR A 103 -18.52 8.76 16.81
N VAL A 104 -18.52 7.43 16.81
CA VAL A 104 -17.95 6.64 15.73
C VAL A 104 -19.04 6.24 14.75
N LYS A 105 -18.90 6.66 13.49
CA LYS A 105 -19.86 6.39 12.43
C LYS A 105 -19.24 5.53 11.34
N ARG A 106 -19.99 4.52 10.91
CA ARG A 106 -19.62 3.71 9.75
C ARG A 106 -19.91 4.50 8.47
N GLN A 107 -18.87 5.04 7.86
CA GLN A 107 -18.98 5.72 6.57
C GLN A 107 -19.11 4.73 5.40
N ALA A 108 -19.77 5.17 4.33
CA ALA A 108 -19.94 4.37 3.13
C ALA A 108 -18.60 4.23 2.37
N PRO A 109 -18.27 3.04 1.83
CA PRO A 109 -17.10 2.86 0.98
C PRO A 109 -17.15 3.72 -0.29
N VAL A 110 -16.03 4.33 -0.64
CA VAL A 110 -15.88 5.11 -1.87
C VAL A 110 -15.35 4.22 -2.99
N LYS A 111 -16.17 3.95 -4.01
CA LYS A 111 -15.75 3.12 -5.17
C LYS A 111 -14.81 3.91 -6.08
N ILE A 112 -13.55 3.49 -6.18
CA ILE A 112 -12.51 4.19 -6.97
C ILE A 112 -12.25 3.55 -8.33
N SER A 113 -12.53 2.25 -8.50
CA SER A 113 -12.38 1.57 -9.79
C SER A 113 -13.24 0.31 -9.88
N ARG A 114 -13.63 -0.05 -11.10
CA ARG A 114 -14.27 -1.36 -11.38
C ARG A 114 -13.27 -2.51 -11.38
N VAL A 115 -11.98 -2.21 -11.58
CA VAL A 115 -10.91 -3.22 -11.53
C VAL A 115 -10.86 -3.78 -10.12
N LEU A 116 -11.13 -5.08 -9.97
CA LEU A 116 -11.19 -5.78 -8.69
C LEU A 116 -12.06 -5.04 -7.66
N ASN A 117 -13.16 -4.42 -8.10
CA ASN A 117 -14.09 -3.68 -7.25
C ASN A 117 -13.39 -2.73 -6.26
N ALA A 118 -12.31 -2.07 -6.71
CA ALA A 118 -11.46 -1.28 -5.84
C ALA A 118 -12.23 -0.14 -5.18
N GLN A 119 -12.06 -0.02 -3.87
CA GLN A 119 -12.74 0.96 -3.04
C GLN A 119 -11.83 1.44 -1.92
N ILE A 120 -12.09 2.65 -1.43
CA ILE A 120 -11.51 3.18 -0.20
C ILE A 120 -12.57 3.01 0.88
N ARG A 121 -12.18 2.40 1.99
CA ARG A 121 -13.04 2.12 3.13
C ARG A 121 -12.54 2.92 4.32
N PRO A 122 -13.30 3.92 4.76
CA PRO A 122 -13.16 4.46 6.10
C PRO A 122 -13.39 3.35 7.12
N ALA A 123 -12.54 3.31 8.12
CA ALA A 123 -12.58 2.42 9.25
C ALA A 123 -12.08 3.20 10.48
N TYR A 124 -12.21 2.60 11.64
CA TYR A 124 -11.61 3.12 12.87
C TYR A 124 -10.95 1.96 13.60
N SER A 125 -9.92 2.26 14.37
CA SER A 125 -9.36 1.34 15.34
C SER A 125 -9.49 1.92 16.74
N PHE A 126 -9.82 1.02 17.67
CA PHE A 126 -9.88 1.31 19.09
C PHE A 126 -8.89 0.38 19.77
N MET A 127 -7.90 0.96 20.45
CA MET A 127 -6.89 0.22 21.19
C MET A 127 -6.86 0.73 22.62
N ALA A 128 -7.11 -0.17 23.58
CA ALA A 128 -6.72 0.06 24.96
C ALA A 128 -5.18 0.07 25.00
N SER A 129 -4.58 1.18 25.44
CA SER A 129 -3.13 1.25 25.58
C SER A 129 -2.68 0.31 26.70
N SER A 130 -1.47 -0.22 26.59
CA SER A 130 -0.81 -0.89 27.72
C SER A 130 -0.50 0.09 28.86
N VAL A 131 -0.52 1.40 28.57
CA VAL A 131 -0.39 2.46 29.57
C VAL A 131 -1.74 2.66 30.27
N PRO A 132 -1.82 2.47 31.60
CA PRO A 132 -3.05 2.69 32.34
C PRO A 132 -3.61 4.10 32.10
N GLY A 133 -4.92 4.19 31.84
CA GLY A 133 -5.60 5.46 31.60
C GLY A 133 -5.46 6.02 30.17
N GLN A 134 -4.73 5.36 29.28
CA GLN A 134 -4.64 5.77 27.88
C GLN A 134 -5.48 4.87 26.98
N THR A 135 -6.27 5.50 26.11
CA THR A 135 -7.01 4.83 25.05
C THR A 135 -6.73 5.56 23.75
N THR A 136 -6.46 4.80 22.69
CA THR A 136 -6.20 5.36 21.36
C THR A 136 -7.39 5.02 20.46
N LEU A 137 -8.06 6.06 19.97
CA LEU A 137 -9.05 5.97 18.92
C LEU A 137 -8.46 6.63 17.67
N ALA A 138 -8.32 5.86 16.58
CA ALA A 138 -7.72 6.32 15.35
C ALA A 138 -8.67 6.13 14.17
N ASP A 139 -8.75 7.15 13.30
CA ASP A 139 -9.42 7.02 12.01
C ASP A 139 -8.46 6.36 11.01
N GLU A 140 -8.99 5.42 10.24
CA GLU A 140 -8.22 4.63 9.30
C GLU A 140 -8.83 4.67 7.90
N MET A 141 -7.98 4.87 6.90
CA MET A 141 -8.37 4.74 5.50
C MET A 141 -7.71 3.50 4.89
N ARG A 142 -8.53 2.51 4.52
CA ARG A 142 -8.05 1.28 3.88
C ARG A 142 -8.44 1.25 2.41
N VAL A 143 -7.47 1.04 1.54
CA VAL A 143 -7.74 0.63 0.15
C VAL A 143 -8.09 -0.85 0.19
N LYS A 144 -9.21 -1.24 -0.42
CA LYS A 144 -9.63 -2.63 -0.58
C LYS A 144 -9.86 -2.96 -2.05
N THR A 145 -9.38 -4.13 -2.45
CA THR A 145 -9.70 -4.79 -3.72
C THR A 145 -10.33 -6.14 -3.44
N SER A 146 -11.30 -6.55 -4.25
CA SER A 146 -11.99 -7.84 -4.11
C SER A 146 -12.48 -8.41 -5.45
N ALA A 147 -12.42 -9.74 -5.54
CA ALA A 147 -12.91 -10.52 -6.66
C ALA A 147 -13.54 -11.84 -6.18
N THR A 148 -14.63 -12.25 -6.84
CA THR A 148 -15.30 -13.52 -6.55
C THR A 148 -14.40 -14.72 -6.84
N ARG A 149 -13.63 -14.67 -7.94
CA ARG A 149 -12.63 -15.69 -8.26
C ARG A 149 -11.25 -15.22 -7.81
N ALA A 150 -10.49 -16.12 -7.19
CA ALA A 150 -9.14 -15.81 -6.71
C ALA A 150 -8.23 -15.30 -7.85
N ARG A 151 -7.57 -14.16 -7.61
CA ARG A 151 -6.71 -13.43 -8.55
C ARG A 151 -5.27 -13.44 -8.05
N SER A 152 -4.33 -13.10 -8.92
CA SER A 152 -2.92 -13.08 -8.53
C SER A 152 -2.62 -11.89 -7.62
N TRP A 153 -1.61 -12.05 -6.77
CA TRP A 153 -1.12 -11.00 -5.88
C TRP A 153 -0.82 -9.71 -6.63
N GLN A 154 -0.14 -9.82 -7.77
CA GLN A 154 0.28 -8.69 -8.57
C GLN A 154 -0.91 -7.87 -9.11
N GLU A 155 -2.06 -8.47 -9.38
CA GLU A 155 -3.26 -7.75 -9.83
C GLU A 155 -3.85 -6.87 -8.72
N HIS A 156 -3.90 -7.40 -7.50
CA HIS A 156 -4.31 -6.63 -6.32
C HIS A 156 -3.28 -5.53 -6.02
N LEU A 157 -2.00 -5.88 -5.91
CA LEU A 157 -0.92 -4.94 -5.62
C LEU A 157 -0.82 -3.80 -6.64
N ASP A 158 -1.11 -4.02 -7.91
CA ASP A 158 -1.06 -2.96 -8.93
C ASP A 158 -2.04 -1.83 -8.63
N VAL A 159 -3.22 -2.15 -8.09
CA VAL A 159 -4.22 -1.14 -7.68
C VAL A 159 -3.73 -0.38 -6.44
N HIS A 160 -3.24 -1.10 -5.43
CA HIS A 160 -2.78 -0.50 -4.18
C HIS A 160 -1.56 0.41 -4.42
N ARG A 161 -0.57 -0.08 -5.18
CA ARG A 161 0.56 0.73 -5.67
C ARG A 161 0.08 1.90 -6.52
N GLY A 162 -0.99 1.73 -7.29
CA GLY A 162 -1.58 2.81 -8.06
C GLY A 162 -2.13 3.95 -7.20
N VAL A 163 -2.82 3.64 -6.10
CA VAL A 163 -3.30 4.65 -5.15
C VAL A 163 -2.12 5.31 -4.43
N ARG A 164 -1.14 4.53 -3.98
CA ARG A 164 0.10 5.05 -3.38
C ARG A 164 0.83 6.00 -4.32
N ASP A 165 1.03 5.61 -5.58
CA ASP A 165 1.73 6.43 -6.57
C ASP A 165 0.98 7.73 -6.86
N LEU A 166 -0.35 7.76 -6.71
CA LEU A 166 -1.12 9.01 -6.76
C LEU A 166 -0.77 9.92 -5.59
N LEU A 167 -0.70 9.37 -4.37
CA LEU A 167 -0.31 10.15 -3.19
C LEU A 167 1.12 10.67 -3.33
N VAL A 168 2.04 9.87 -3.86
CA VAL A 168 3.42 10.33 -4.14
C VAL A 168 3.41 11.52 -5.09
N VAL A 169 2.56 11.52 -6.11
CA VAL A 169 2.41 12.68 -7.00
C VAL A 169 1.74 13.85 -6.29
N ALA A 170 0.73 13.60 -5.47
CA ALA A 170 0.00 14.63 -4.74
C ALA A 170 0.89 15.32 -3.69
N GLY A 171 1.59 14.57 -2.85
CA GLY A 171 2.44 15.10 -1.77
C GLY A 171 3.88 15.36 -2.17
N TRP A 172 4.29 14.92 -3.36
CA TRP A 172 5.67 14.96 -3.86
C TRP A 172 6.70 14.40 -2.85
N ARG A 173 6.29 13.37 -2.10
CA ARG A 173 7.12 12.63 -1.14
C ARG A 173 6.86 11.15 -1.25
N ASP A 174 7.73 10.35 -0.65
CA ASP A 174 7.50 8.91 -0.60
C ASP A 174 6.49 8.54 0.50
N TYR A 175 5.68 7.52 0.23
CA TYR A 175 4.64 7.03 1.14
C TYR A 175 4.78 5.52 1.29
N GLY A 176 4.74 5.01 2.52
CA GLY A 176 4.72 3.57 2.75
C GLY A 176 3.33 2.97 2.85
N THR A 177 3.29 1.69 3.20
CA THR A 177 2.06 0.93 3.40
C THR A 177 2.10 0.21 4.74
N TRP A 178 1.02 0.38 5.49
CA TRP A 178 0.74 -0.26 6.77
C TRP A 178 -0.27 -1.41 6.57
N ASP A 179 -0.21 -2.39 7.46
CA ASP A 179 -1.25 -3.41 7.66
C ASP A 179 -1.81 -4.03 6.38
N LEU A 180 -0.91 -4.53 5.53
CA LEU A 180 -1.31 -5.32 4.39
C LEU A 180 -1.95 -6.62 4.89
N SER A 181 -3.18 -6.86 4.47
CA SER A 181 -3.90 -8.10 4.79
C SER A 181 -4.67 -8.59 3.58
N VAL A 182 -4.87 -9.90 3.52
CA VAL A 182 -5.55 -10.58 2.41
C VAL A 182 -6.64 -11.47 2.95
N SER A 183 -7.58 -11.82 2.08
CA SER A 183 -8.66 -12.72 2.41
C SER A 183 -8.90 -13.72 1.29
N ARG A 184 -9.24 -14.94 1.71
CA ARG A 184 -9.66 -16.04 0.87
C ARG A 184 -10.99 -16.59 1.34
N GLN A 185 -11.83 -16.99 0.41
CA GLN A 185 -13.19 -17.48 0.72
C GLN A 185 -13.22 -18.86 1.39
N ASP A 186 -12.20 -19.69 1.12
CA ASP A 186 -12.00 -21.01 1.73
C ASP A 186 -11.23 -20.95 3.06
N ASP A 187 -10.85 -19.75 3.51
CA ASP A 187 -10.27 -19.48 4.83
C ASP A 187 -11.13 -18.44 5.58
N PRO A 188 -12.37 -18.77 5.96
CA PRO A 188 -13.22 -17.87 6.74
C PRO A 188 -12.76 -17.81 8.20
N GLU A 189 -13.07 -16.71 8.87
CA GLU A 189 -12.94 -16.61 10.32
C GLU A 189 -14.01 -17.51 10.96
N ARG A 190 -13.61 -18.35 11.92
CA ARG A 190 -14.48 -19.34 12.55
C ARG A 190 -14.64 -19.06 14.03
N ALA A 191 -15.86 -19.20 14.52
CA ALA A 191 -16.14 -19.27 15.95
C ALA A 191 -15.54 -20.55 16.55
N LEU A 192 -15.37 -20.59 17.87
CA LEU A 192 -15.00 -21.81 18.60
C LEU A 192 -15.96 -22.98 18.31
N ALA A 193 -17.23 -22.68 18.03
CA ALA A 193 -18.25 -23.65 17.63
C ALA A 193 -18.13 -24.12 16.16
N GLY A 194 -17.12 -23.68 15.40
CA GLY A 194 -16.84 -24.08 14.01
C GLY A 194 -17.57 -23.28 12.92
N ASN A 195 -18.57 -22.48 13.30
CA ASN A 195 -19.36 -21.65 12.38
C ASN A 195 -18.54 -20.50 11.81
N ALA A 196 -18.73 -20.19 10.51
CA ALA A 196 -18.08 -19.05 9.88
C ALA A 196 -18.69 -17.72 10.38
N LEU A 197 -17.86 -16.85 10.96
CA LEU A 197 -18.22 -15.51 11.43
C LEU A 197 -18.09 -14.46 10.33
N GLY A 198 -17.18 -14.68 9.38
CA GLY A 198 -16.95 -13.75 8.28
C GLY A 198 -15.68 -14.06 7.48
N ASP A 199 -15.31 -13.11 6.63
CA ASP A 199 -14.05 -13.15 5.89
C ASP A 199 -12.87 -13.02 6.87
N ARG A 200 -11.96 -14.00 6.91
CA ARG A 200 -10.69 -13.84 7.63
C ARG A 200 -9.80 -12.85 6.88
N TRP A 201 -9.18 -11.93 7.61
CA TRP A 201 -8.15 -11.03 7.10
C TRP A 201 -6.78 -11.48 7.60
N ALA A 202 -6.13 -12.35 6.84
CA ALA A 202 -4.78 -12.83 7.12
C ALA A 202 -3.77 -11.70 6.92
N ARG A 203 -2.96 -11.42 7.94
CA ARG A 203 -1.90 -10.40 7.88
C ARG A 203 -0.78 -10.88 6.95
N VAL A 204 -0.17 -9.94 6.24
CA VAL A 204 0.89 -10.21 5.26
C VAL A 204 2.15 -9.42 5.58
N SER A 205 3.27 -10.13 5.67
CA SER A 205 4.60 -9.57 5.66
C SER A 205 5.22 -9.71 4.27
N THR A 206 5.68 -8.60 3.68
CA THR A 206 6.24 -8.59 2.31
C THR A 206 7.22 -7.43 2.10
N TYR A 207 8.17 -7.62 1.19
CA TYR A 207 9.01 -6.54 0.65
C TYR A 207 8.39 -5.88 -0.59
N ALA A 208 7.28 -6.42 -1.13
CA ALA A 208 6.68 -5.97 -2.38
C ALA A 208 6.02 -4.58 -2.27
N MET A 209 5.79 -4.10 -1.05
CA MET A 209 5.27 -2.77 -0.74
C MET A 209 6.28 -2.01 0.14
N PRO A 210 6.54 -0.73 -0.12
CA PRO A 210 7.43 0.07 0.71
C PRO A 210 6.92 0.16 2.15
N LYS A 211 7.84 0.01 3.11
CA LYS A 211 7.53 0.23 4.52
C LYS A 211 7.20 1.72 4.74
N PRO A 212 6.38 2.02 5.75
CA PRO A 212 6.12 3.39 6.19
C PRO A 212 7.42 4.15 6.44
N THR A 213 7.45 5.43 6.06
CA THR A 213 8.66 6.24 6.23
C THR A 213 8.88 6.70 7.67
N GLY A 214 7.84 6.64 8.51
CA GLY A 214 7.88 7.12 9.90
C GLY A 214 8.05 8.64 10.01
N ASN A 215 7.79 9.38 8.92
CA ASN A 215 7.90 10.83 8.92
C ASN A 215 6.64 11.46 9.52
N ASP A 216 6.78 11.99 10.73
CA ASP A 216 5.71 12.69 11.48
C ASP A 216 5.43 14.11 10.94
N GLN A 217 6.13 14.55 9.89
CA GLN A 217 5.82 15.81 9.24
C GLN A 217 4.50 15.69 8.48
N GLY A 218 3.56 16.60 8.77
CA GLY A 218 2.28 16.71 8.07
C GLY A 218 2.44 16.82 6.55
N ASN A 219 1.49 16.28 5.80
CA ASN A 219 1.57 16.20 4.36
C ASN A 219 1.08 17.49 3.70
N ARG A 220 1.98 18.17 2.98
CA ARG A 220 1.59 19.28 2.10
C ARG A 220 1.30 18.77 0.70
N PHE A 221 0.05 18.43 0.45
CA PHE A 221 -0.41 18.00 -0.88
C PHE A 221 -0.56 19.17 -1.86
N LEU A 222 -0.10 18.95 -3.10
CA LEU A 222 -0.28 19.81 -4.28
C LEU A 222 -1.75 19.88 -4.73
N PHE A 223 -2.50 18.80 -4.51
CA PHE A 223 -3.94 18.70 -4.73
C PHE A 223 -4.54 17.68 -3.76
N LYS A 224 -5.80 17.86 -3.38
CA LYS A 224 -6.52 17.01 -2.41
C LYS A 224 -7.49 16.06 -3.13
N PHE A 225 -8.10 15.16 -2.36
CA PHE A 225 -9.14 14.28 -2.88
C PHE A 225 -10.30 15.05 -3.53
N ASP A 226 -10.71 16.19 -2.97
CA ASP A 226 -11.81 17.01 -3.48
C ASP A 226 -11.57 17.56 -4.90
N ASP A 227 -10.30 17.76 -5.28
CA ASP A 227 -9.92 18.23 -6.62
C ASP A 227 -10.06 17.14 -7.69
N VAL A 228 -9.98 15.87 -7.28
CA VAL A 228 -9.85 14.71 -8.20
C VAL A 228 -11.11 13.84 -8.18
N GLY A 229 -11.66 13.62 -6.99
CA GLY A 229 -12.75 12.71 -6.68
C GLY A 229 -12.44 11.24 -7.03
N ALA A 230 -13.37 10.36 -6.68
CA ALA A 230 -13.29 8.94 -7.03
C ALA A 230 -13.14 8.68 -8.56
N PRO A 231 -13.84 9.40 -9.46
CA PRO A 231 -13.65 9.23 -10.90
C PRO A 231 -12.23 9.57 -11.36
N GLY A 232 -11.59 10.56 -10.74
CA GLY A 232 -10.22 10.96 -11.05
C GLY A 232 -9.19 9.91 -10.63
N ILE A 233 -9.39 9.25 -9.48
CA ILE A 233 -8.57 8.08 -9.08
C ILE A 233 -8.70 6.97 -10.14
N GLY A 234 -9.92 6.66 -10.58
CA GLY A 234 -10.15 5.67 -11.63
C GLY A 234 -9.46 6.03 -12.95
N ARG A 235 -9.43 7.32 -13.34
CA ARG A 235 -8.68 7.82 -14.50
C ARG A 235 -7.17 7.68 -14.31
N TRP A 236 -6.66 8.06 -13.14
CA TRP A 236 -5.25 7.92 -12.78
C TRP A 236 -4.79 6.46 -12.89
N LEU A 237 -5.53 5.50 -12.33
CA LEU A 237 -5.17 4.08 -12.41
C LEU A 237 -5.05 3.59 -13.87
N ARG A 238 -5.92 4.08 -14.77
CA ARG A 238 -5.83 3.79 -16.21
C ARG A 238 -4.60 4.44 -16.85
N LEU A 239 -4.34 5.71 -16.53
CA LEU A 239 -3.17 6.45 -17.03
C LEU A 239 -1.87 5.77 -16.61
N ARG A 240 -1.76 5.43 -15.32
CA ARG A 240 -0.62 4.71 -14.73
C ARG A 240 -0.35 3.39 -15.43
N ARG A 241 -1.40 2.61 -15.69
CA ARG A 241 -1.26 1.33 -16.40
C ARG A 241 -0.72 1.53 -17.82
N ARG A 242 -1.24 2.53 -18.54
CA ARG A 242 -0.82 2.85 -19.93
C ARG A 242 0.62 3.35 -20.00
N HIS A 243 1.03 4.19 -19.05
CA HIS A 243 2.35 4.84 -19.03
C HIS A 243 3.23 4.36 -17.87
N ARG A 244 3.16 3.06 -17.57
CA ARG A 244 3.80 2.46 -16.38
C ARG A 244 5.28 2.79 -16.29
N ARG A 245 6.04 2.65 -17.38
CA ARG A 245 7.50 2.91 -17.38
C ARG A 245 7.83 4.37 -17.05
N ALA A 246 7.13 5.33 -17.67
CA ALA A 246 7.40 6.75 -17.45
C ALA A 246 7.03 7.18 -16.03
N ILE A 247 5.85 6.77 -15.56
CA ILE A 247 5.38 7.09 -14.21
C ILE A 247 6.25 6.41 -13.16
N SER A 248 6.56 5.11 -13.29
CA SER A 248 7.47 4.43 -12.36
C SER A 248 8.84 5.10 -12.28
N GLY A 249 9.38 5.59 -13.41
CA GLY A 249 10.59 6.39 -13.41
C GLY A 249 10.43 7.68 -12.59
N MET A 250 9.38 8.44 -12.83
CA MET A 250 9.09 9.67 -12.07
C MET A 250 8.96 9.40 -10.56
N ILE A 251 8.16 8.41 -10.16
CA ILE A 251 7.97 8.01 -8.76
C ILE A 251 9.31 7.64 -8.11
N HIS A 252 10.13 6.83 -8.78
CA HIS A 252 11.45 6.45 -8.27
C HIS A 252 12.38 7.67 -8.07
N SER A 253 12.20 8.75 -8.83
CA SER A 253 13.02 9.97 -8.67
C SER A 253 12.62 10.84 -7.47
N VAL A 254 11.43 10.61 -6.90
CA VAL A 254 10.98 11.25 -5.66
C VAL A 254 11.66 10.61 -4.45
N GLY A 255 11.77 9.27 -4.45
CA GLY A 255 12.37 8.49 -3.35
C GLY A 255 13.90 8.42 -3.31
N MET A 256 14.63 9.16 -4.16
CA MET A 256 16.11 9.20 -4.12
C MET A 256 16.60 10.46 -3.39
N PRO A 257 16.92 10.39 -2.09
CA PRO A 257 17.61 11.46 -1.39
C PRO A 257 19.03 11.62 -1.95
N GLY A 258 19.45 12.84 -2.28
CA GLY A 258 20.84 13.15 -2.63
C GLY A 258 21.22 13.11 -4.12
N VAL A 259 20.28 12.91 -5.05
CA VAL A 259 20.54 13.28 -6.45
C VAL A 259 20.61 14.80 -6.47
N ALA A 260 21.79 15.37 -6.78
CA ALA A 260 22.03 16.82 -6.82
C ALA A 260 20.80 17.54 -7.37
N LEU A 261 20.31 18.57 -6.65
CA LEU A 261 19.02 19.21 -6.91
C LEU A 261 18.81 19.52 -8.41
N GLU A 262 19.88 19.90 -9.11
CA GLU A 262 19.92 20.11 -10.56
C GLU A 262 19.73 18.84 -11.40
N THR A 263 20.40 17.74 -11.08
CA THR A 263 20.28 16.46 -11.79
C THR A 263 18.91 15.83 -11.56
N ALA A 264 18.38 15.96 -10.34
CA ALA A 264 17.02 15.56 -10.02
C ALA A 264 16.03 16.43 -10.79
N SER A 265 16.18 17.76 -10.77
CA SER A 265 15.29 18.70 -11.47
C SER A 265 15.34 18.55 -12.98
N ARG A 266 16.51 18.36 -13.60
CA ARG A 266 16.65 18.08 -15.04
C ARG A 266 16.01 16.75 -15.43
N LYS A 267 16.28 15.66 -14.69
CA LYS A 267 15.64 14.37 -14.96
C LYS A 267 14.12 14.42 -14.72
N ARG A 268 13.66 15.20 -13.74
CA ARG A 268 12.23 15.45 -13.45
C ARG A 268 11.56 16.23 -14.58
N ALA A 269 12.15 17.33 -15.03
CA ALA A 269 11.64 18.14 -16.14
C ALA A 269 11.61 17.37 -17.47
N GLN A 270 12.66 16.60 -17.75
CA GLN A 270 12.73 15.76 -18.95
C GLN A 270 11.60 14.71 -18.95
N ARG A 271 11.38 14.02 -17.83
CA ARG A 271 10.33 12.99 -17.70
C ARG A 271 8.92 13.56 -17.75
N LEU A 272 8.68 14.73 -17.14
CA LEU A 272 7.41 15.45 -17.29
C LEU A 272 7.18 15.88 -18.73
N ASN A 273 8.21 16.33 -19.44
CA ASN A 273 8.09 16.67 -20.86
C ASN A 273 7.81 15.43 -21.73
N THR A 274 8.42 14.28 -21.41
CA THR A 274 8.10 13.00 -22.07
C THR A 274 6.66 12.56 -21.80
N LEU A 275 6.14 12.76 -20.58
CA LEU A 275 4.74 12.49 -20.26
C LEU A 275 3.82 13.43 -21.05
N ALA A 276 4.11 14.73 -21.06
CA ALA A 276 3.30 15.73 -21.75
C ALA A 276 3.28 15.50 -23.28
N THR A 277 4.40 15.11 -23.88
CA THR A 277 4.47 14.73 -25.30
C THR A 277 3.73 13.42 -25.59
N ALA A 278 3.79 12.43 -24.69
CA ALA A 278 2.99 11.21 -24.80
C ALA A 278 1.47 11.46 -24.66
N LEU A 279 1.07 12.47 -23.88
CA LEU A 279 -0.32 12.90 -23.77
C LEU A 279 -0.77 13.65 -25.04
N ARG A 280 0.02 14.63 -25.52
CA ARG A 280 -0.28 15.42 -26.72
C ARG A 280 -0.33 14.61 -28.02
N SER A 281 0.58 13.64 -28.18
CA SER A 281 0.56 12.73 -29.34
C SER A 281 -0.67 11.82 -29.39
N ASN A 282 -1.38 11.67 -28.27
CA ASN A 282 -2.62 10.90 -28.19
C ASN A 282 -3.85 11.75 -28.53
N GLU A 283 -3.80 13.07 -28.31
CA GLU A 283 -4.82 14.03 -28.78
C GLU A 283 -4.76 14.22 -30.30
N ALA A 284 -3.57 14.12 -30.90
CA ALA A 284 -3.37 14.23 -32.35
C ALA A 284 -3.96 13.05 -33.18
N LYS A 285 -4.62 12.08 -32.55
CA LYS A 285 -5.38 11.00 -33.21
C LYS A 285 -6.88 11.32 -33.40
N LEU A 286 -7.30 12.56 -33.16
CA LEU A 286 -8.57 13.12 -33.62
C LEU A 286 -8.34 14.02 -34.84
N PRO A 287 -9.24 14.05 -35.84
CA PRO A 287 -8.98 14.70 -37.12
C PRO A 287 -8.73 16.20 -36.96
N ALA A 288 -7.69 16.65 -37.66
CA ALA A 288 -7.07 17.96 -37.53
C ALA A 288 -7.98 19.12 -37.96
N GLY A 289 -8.02 20.15 -37.11
CA GLY A 289 -8.47 21.50 -37.45
C GLY A 289 -7.42 22.51 -36.96
N THR A 290 -6.55 22.89 -37.90
CA THR A 290 -5.78 24.15 -38.01
C THR A 290 -4.82 24.61 -36.89
N SER A 291 -3.58 24.80 -37.34
CA SER A 291 -2.34 25.22 -36.68
C SER A 291 -2.29 26.64 -36.09
N GLN A 292 -1.44 26.84 -35.06
CA GLN A 292 -0.23 27.70 -35.14
C GLN A 292 0.74 27.49 -33.95
N PRO A 293 2.06 27.76 -34.11
CA PRO A 293 3.08 27.49 -33.09
C PRO A 293 3.42 28.73 -32.26
N ILE A 294 3.64 28.55 -30.96
CA ILE A 294 4.30 29.56 -30.10
C ILE A 294 5.40 28.85 -29.30
N CYS A 295 6.64 29.30 -29.51
CA CYS A 295 7.80 28.96 -28.68
C CYS A 295 7.81 29.80 -27.39
N ASP A 296 8.50 29.26 -26.39
CA ASP A 296 8.89 29.82 -25.08
C ASP A 296 7.84 29.96 -23.97
N ALA A 297 7.90 29.01 -23.00
CA ALA A 297 7.82 29.26 -21.55
C ALA A 297 7.93 27.93 -20.76
N SER A 298 9.09 27.67 -20.14
CA SER A 298 9.31 26.48 -19.30
C SER A 298 8.61 26.52 -17.93
N GLN A 299 7.86 27.58 -17.63
CA GLN A 299 7.01 27.68 -16.43
C GLN A 299 5.50 27.60 -16.72
N SER A 300 5.07 27.68 -17.99
CA SER A 300 3.65 27.71 -18.38
C SER A 300 3.01 26.32 -18.56
N ASN A 301 3.81 25.27 -18.82
CA ASN A 301 3.29 23.96 -19.21
C ASN A 301 2.60 23.16 -18.08
N ALA A 302 2.98 23.37 -16.81
CA ALA A 302 2.28 22.72 -15.69
C ALA A 302 0.88 23.31 -15.50
N VAL A 303 0.74 24.63 -15.67
CA VAL A 303 -0.54 25.35 -15.61
C VAL A 303 -1.42 24.98 -16.81
N ALA A 304 -0.88 24.90 -18.03
CA ALA A 304 -1.64 24.55 -19.23
C ALA A 304 -2.16 23.08 -19.23
N THR A 305 -1.35 22.14 -18.70
CA THR A 305 -1.77 20.74 -18.52
C THR A 305 -2.87 20.62 -17.45
N TRP A 306 -2.84 21.50 -16.45
CA TRP A 306 -3.83 21.56 -15.37
C TRP A 306 -5.11 22.30 -15.79
N GLU A 307 -5.02 23.38 -16.58
CA GLU A 307 -6.18 24.09 -17.15
C GLU A 307 -6.99 23.21 -18.10
N SER A 308 -6.32 22.32 -18.84
CA SER A 308 -7.00 21.30 -19.67
C SER A 308 -7.77 20.26 -18.86
N MET A 309 -7.35 19.98 -17.62
CA MET A 309 -8.12 19.14 -16.68
C MET A 309 -9.27 19.92 -16.01
N ARG A 310 -9.14 21.24 -15.87
CA ARG A 310 -10.11 22.13 -15.20
C ARG A 310 -11.31 22.50 -16.08
N THR A 311 -11.09 22.70 -17.39
CA THR A 311 -12.13 23.11 -18.36
C THR A 311 -13.17 22.03 -18.64
N LEU A 312 -12.84 20.75 -18.45
CA LEU A 312 -13.78 19.63 -18.61
C LEU A 312 -14.68 19.39 -17.38
N GLY A 313 -14.42 20.05 -16.25
CA GLY A 313 -15.16 19.87 -14.99
C GLY A 313 -16.22 20.93 -14.68
N ARG A 314 -16.34 21.99 -15.48
CA ARG A 314 -17.31 23.09 -15.22
C ARG A 314 -18.52 23.03 -16.15
N ARG A 315 -19.47 22.17 -15.80
CA ARG A 315 -20.91 22.40 -16.06
C ARG A 315 -21.71 21.87 -14.87
N ALA A 316 -21.78 22.69 -13.82
CA ALA A 316 -22.91 22.89 -12.89
C ALA A 316 -22.40 23.61 -11.63
N SER A 317 -22.89 24.82 -11.40
CA SER A 317 -22.78 25.65 -10.18
C SER A 317 -24.15 25.59 -9.42
N PRO A 318 -24.38 26.19 -8.23
CA PRO A 318 -23.63 27.32 -7.65
C PRO A 318 -23.45 27.40 -6.09
N THR A 319 -22.49 28.27 -5.72
CA THR A 319 -22.35 29.16 -4.53
C THR A 319 -22.79 28.74 -3.12
N ARG A 320 -21.85 28.84 -2.15
CA ARG A 320 -22.03 29.72 -0.96
C ARG A 320 -20.72 30.07 -0.21
N THR A 321 -20.61 31.38 0.03
CA THR A 321 -19.96 32.23 1.05
C THR A 321 -18.90 31.68 2.04
N THR A 322 -17.77 32.39 2.07
CA THR A 322 -16.63 32.37 3.01
C THR A 322 -16.96 32.93 4.39
N LEU A 323 -16.29 32.42 5.44
CA LEU A 323 -15.87 33.21 6.61
C LEU A 323 -14.60 32.59 7.23
N SER A 324 -13.63 33.44 7.50
CA SER A 324 -12.29 33.15 8.01
C SER A 324 -12.20 33.37 9.53
N SER A 325 -11.38 32.58 10.22
CA SER A 325 -10.58 33.07 11.36
C SER A 325 -9.44 32.11 11.72
N THR A 326 -8.24 32.68 11.85
CA THR A 326 -7.04 32.13 12.52
C THR A 326 -6.99 32.68 13.96
N PRO A 327 -6.33 32.01 14.92
CA PRO A 327 -4.95 32.39 15.32
C PRO A 327 -4.05 31.19 15.72
N THR A 328 -2.76 31.10 15.32
CA THR A 328 -1.47 31.55 15.95
C THR A 328 -1.07 30.95 17.33
N GLY A 329 0.15 30.37 17.40
CA GLY A 329 1.02 30.21 18.61
C GLY A 329 1.45 28.76 18.95
N GLN A 330 2.70 28.32 18.67
CA GLN A 330 3.85 28.08 19.61
C GLN A 330 3.59 27.00 20.70
N THR A 331 4.44 26.01 21.06
CA THR A 331 5.90 25.76 20.99
C THR A 331 6.20 24.27 21.37
N SER A 332 7.30 23.73 20.83
CA SER A 332 8.21 22.64 21.27
C SER A 332 7.86 21.65 22.39
N GLY A 333 8.18 20.38 22.14
CA GLY A 333 8.36 19.33 23.16
C GLY A 333 8.83 18.00 22.58
N THR A 334 10.09 17.92 22.12
CA THR A 334 10.74 16.68 21.68
C THR A 334 10.97 15.76 22.88
N LEU A 335 10.46 14.52 22.82
CA LEU A 335 10.94 13.41 23.63
C LEU A 335 11.06 12.18 22.73
N LEU A 336 12.30 11.92 22.34
CA LEU A 336 12.73 10.72 21.63
C LEU A 336 12.76 9.55 22.63
N THR A 337 12.01 8.49 22.34
CA THR A 337 12.31 7.17 22.90
C THR A 337 12.23 6.14 21.78
N PHE A 338 13.41 5.69 21.35
CA PHE A 338 13.60 4.62 20.39
C PHE A 338 13.13 3.28 20.97
N THR A 339 12.44 2.47 20.17
CA THR A 339 12.46 1.03 20.35
C THR A 339 12.41 0.39 18.97
N THR A 340 13.51 -0.22 18.56
CA THR A 340 13.55 -1.16 17.44
C THR A 340 14.47 -2.30 17.85
N PHE A 341 13.86 -3.43 18.18
CA PHE A 341 14.55 -4.70 18.37
C PHE A 341 13.86 -5.69 17.43
N PHE A 342 14.53 -6.03 16.35
CA PHE A 342 14.44 -7.32 15.63
C PHE A 342 15.52 -7.29 14.55
N GLU A 343 16.76 -7.51 14.98
CA GLU A 343 17.83 -8.01 14.13
C GLU A 343 17.81 -9.54 14.15
N ASN A 344 18.10 -10.12 12.99
CA ASN A 344 18.63 -11.47 12.78
C ASN A 344 17.94 -12.64 13.49
N LEU A 345 16.97 -13.24 12.78
CA LEU A 345 16.81 -14.69 12.80
C LEU A 345 16.98 -15.21 11.37
N GLY A 346 18.24 -15.51 11.03
CA GLY A 346 18.53 -16.48 9.98
C GLY A 346 18.28 -17.87 10.55
N CYS A 347 17.27 -18.56 10.05
CA CYS A 347 17.07 -19.96 10.38
C CYS A 347 18.09 -20.80 9.62
N CYS A 348 19.16 -21.21 10.29
CA CYS A 348 20.05 -22.27 9.85
C CYS A 348 19.40 -23.62 10.16
N PHE A 349 19.23 -24.49 9.17
CA PHE A 349 18.93 -25.91 9.39
C PHE A 349 20.16 -26.74 9.05
N ALA A 350 20.65 -27.50 10.02
CA ALA A 350 21.57 -28.62 9.82
C ALA A 350 20.72 -29.89 9.71
N LEU A 351 20.70 -30.53 8.54
CA LEU A 351 20.13 -31.86 8.36
C LEU A 351 21.21 -32.89 8.73
N GLY A 352 21.12 -33.46 9.93
CA GLY A 352 21.86 -34.66 10.31
C GLY A 352 21.10 -35.90 9.87
N SER A 353 21.76 -36.77 9.09
CA SER A 353 21.24 -38.06 8.65
C SER A 353 20.99 -39.05 9.81
N PRO A 354 20.08 -40.02 9.66
CA PRO A 354 19.64 -40.90 10.73
C PRO A 354 20.52 -42.13 10.86
N SER A 355 20.88 -42.50 12.09
CA SER A 355 21.42 -43.83 12.37
C SER A 355 20.86 -44.39 13.68
N ALA A 356 20.30 -45.59 13.54
CA ALA A 356 20.13 -46.65 14.54
C ALA A 356 19.11 -46.45 15.66
N TRP A 357 18.00 -47.17 15.45
CA TRP A 357 17.22 -47.91 16.45
C TRP A 357 18.01 -48.45 17.65
N GLU A 358 17.45 -48.32 18.86
CA GLU A 358 17.02 -49.47 19.69
C GLU A 358 16.05 -49.02 20.81
N PRO A 359 15.08 -49.87 21.23
CA PRO A 359 14.07 -49.53 22.24
C PRO A 359 14.36 -50.17 23.63
N GLY A 360 13.86 -49.54 24.70
CA GLY A 360 13.63 -50.19 25.99
C GLY A 360 13.98 -49.33 27.20
N LEU A 361 12.99 -48.71 27.85
CA LEU A 361 12.21 -49.24 28.98
C LEU A 361 11.19 -48.18 29.45
#